data_AF-A0A517S7S4-F1
#
_entry.id   AF-A0A517S7S4-F1
#
_cell.length_a   1.000
_cell.length_b   1.000
_cell.length_c   1.000
_cell.angle_alpha   90.00
_cell.angle_beta   90.00
_cell.angle_gamma   90.00
#
_symmetry.space_group_name_H-M   'P 1'
#
loop_
_entity.id
_entity.type
_entity.pdbx_description
1 polymer ?
#
loop_
_entity_poly.entity_id
_entity_poly.type
_entity_poly.pdbx_seq_one_letter_code
_entity_poly.pdbx_strand_id
1 'polypeptide(L)'
;MQIRVQVDGGDLHRLRELARYGVPDARRTMVERGMEAALESTIQLNPVDTGRSRAAWKAALDELRGEANGAAAAGGPIAEGLASGSLNHQHEAATTTISATNTVRYVPFLEYGTTRMTPFQMVRRSLASVRGVIAGWFQLGE
;
A
#
# COMPACT_ATOMS: atom_id res chain seq x y z
N MET A 1 -18.51 -38.95 -0.47
CA MET A 1 -19.43 -38.12 0.35
C MET A 1 -19.91 -36.98 -0.52
N GLN A 2 -21.22 -36.93 -0.81
CA GLN A 2 -21.81 -35.95 -1.74
C GLN A 2 -22.69 -35.01 -0.92
N ILE A 3 -22.31 -33.73 -0.84
CA ILE A 3 -23.10 -32.72 -0.15
C ILE A 3 -23.98 -32.04 -1.20
N ARG A 4 -25.30 -32.18 -1.10
CA ARG A 4 -26.26 -31.37 -1.86
C ARG A 4 -26.60 -30.15 -1.03
N VAL A 5 -26.27 -28.98 -1.57
CA VAL A 5 -26.67 -27.69 -1.02
C VAL A 5 -27.80 -27.15 -1.89
N GLN A 6 -28.98 -26.95 -1.30
CA GLN A 6 -30.10 -26.26 -1.92
C GLN A 6 -30.06 -24.80 -1.47
N VAL A 7 -30.01 -23.87 -2.43
CA VAL A 7 -29.99 -22.43 -2.18
C VAL A 7 -31.24 -21.85 -2.84
N ASP A 8 -32.04 -21.09 -2.10
CA ASP A 8 -33.26 -20.49 -2.61
C ASP A 8 -32.94 -19.46 -3.71
N GLY A 9 -33.88 -19.27 -4.65
CA GLY A 9 -33.67 -18.42 -5.83
C GLY A 9 -33.33 -16.96 -5.52
N GLY A 10 -33.84 -16.43 -4.38
CA GLY A 10 -33.49 -15.09 -3.89
C GLY A 10 -32.04 -15.00 -3.40
N ASP A 11 -31.53 -16.06 -2.78
CA ASP A 11 -30.15 -16.11 -2.27
C ASP A 11 -29.13 -16.21 -3.41
N LEU A 12 -29.48 -16.85 -4.53
CA LEU A 12 -28.64 -16.87 -5.73
C LEU A 12 -28.44 -15.46 -6.33
N HIS A 13 -29.46 -14.60 -6.32
CA HIS A 13 -29.33 -13.23 -6.79
C HIS A 13 -28.36 -12.44 -5.90
N ARG A 14 -28.54 -12.55 -4.58
CA ARG A 14 -27.69 -11.90 -3.58
C ARG A 14 -26.23 -12.37 -3.66
N LEU A 15 -26.00 -13.68 -3.84
CA LEU A 15 -24.66 -14.23 -4.02
C LEU A 15 -23.98 -13.71 -5.29
N ARG A 16 -24.73 -13.54 -6.38
CA ARG A 16 -24.20 -12.95 -7.63
C ARG A 16 -23.87 -11.47 -7.47
N GLU A 17 -24.70 -10.71 -6.77
CA GLU A 17 -24.42 -9.29 -6.48
C GLU A 17 -23.18 -9.14 -5.59
N LEU A 18 -23.07 -9.95 -4.54
CA LEU A 18 -21.89 -9.98 -3.68
C LEU A 18 -20.63 -10.36 -4.47
N ALA A 19 -20.71 -11.39 -5.31
CA ALA A 19 -19.57 -11.82 -6.13
C ALA A 19 -19.17 -10.77 -7.18
N ARG A 20 -20.13 -10.02 -7.74
CA ARG A 20 -19.88 -9.02 -8.78
C ARG A 20 -19.42 -7.66 -8.26
N TYR A 21 -19.94 -7.23 -7.11
CA TYR A 21 -19.72 -5.87 -6.61
C TYR A 21 -19.15 -5.87 -5.19
N GLY A 22 -19.79 -6.59 -4.26
CA GLY A 22 -19.39 -6.54 -2.84
C GLY A 22 -17.97 -7.04 -2.56
N VAL A 23 -17.57 -8.17 -3.15
CA VAL A 23 -16.25 -8.76 -2.96
C VAL A 23 -15.14 -7.93 -3.63
N PRO A 24 -15.27 -7.51 -4.91
CA PRO A 24 -14.31 -6.60 -5.53
C PRO A 24 -14.10 -5.29 -4.77
N ASP A 25 -15.17 -4.64 -4.31
CA ASP A 25 -15.09 -3.37 -3.59
C ASP A 25 -14.46 -3.53 -2.20
N ALA A 26 -14.80 -4.60 -1.48
CA ALA A 26 -14.19 -4.92 -0.20
C ALA A 26 -12.69 -5.22 -0.36
N ARG A 27 -12.31 -5.99 -1.38
CA ARG A 27 -10.91 -6.26 -1.72
C ARG A 27 -10.16 -4.97 -2.03
N ARG A 28 -10.74 -4.10 -2.85
CA ARG A 28 -10.15 -2.81 -3.17
C ARG A 28 -9.91 -1.96 -1.93
N THR A 29 -10.94 -1.78 -1.10
CA THR A 29 -10.87 -1.03 0.15
C THR A 29 -9.79 -1.58 1.08
N MET A 30 -9.72 -2.91 1.20
CA MET A 30 -8.70 -3.57 2.01
C MET A 30 -7.28 -3.28 1.50
N VAL A 31 -7.04 -3.40 0.19
CA VAL A 31 -5.72 -3.16 -0.41
C VAL A 31 -5.33 -1.68 -0.29
N GLU A 32 -6.25 -0.75 -0.53
CA GLU A 32 -6.02 0.69 -0.38
C GLU A 32 -5.65 1.04 1.06
N ARG A 33 -6.41 0.57 2.05
CA ARG A 33 -6.09 0.79 3.48
C ARG A 33 -4.77 0.15 3.90
N GLY A 34 -4.48 -1.05 3.40
CA GLY A 34 -3.22 -1.74 3.66
C GLY A 34 -2.03 -0.96 3.09
N MET A 35 -2.15 -0.44 1.87
CA MET A 35 -1.12 0.39 1.25
C MET A 35 -0.95 1.72 2.00
N GLU A 36 -2.04 2.38 2.38
CA GLU A 36 -2.01 3.61 3.15
C GLU A 36 -1.22 3.42 4.45
N ALA A 37 -1.57 2.41 5.25
CA ALA A 37 -0.87 2.08 6.49
C ALA A 37 0.62 1.74 6.26
N ALA A 38 0.93 1.04 5.16
CA ALA A 38 2.31 0.71 4.82
C ALA A 38 3.13 1.97 4.48
N LEU A 39 2.57 2.89 3.70
CA LEU A 39 3.20 4.15 3.32
C LEU A 39 3.39 5.07 4.52
N GLU A 40 2.37 5.23 5.36
CA GLU A 40 2.47 6.03 6.59
C GLU A 40 3.58 5.51 7.51
N SER A 41 3.60 4.19 7.74
CA SER A 41 4.65 3.56 8.54
C SER A 41 6.04 3.74 7.90
N THR A 42 6.15 3.62 6.57
CA THR A 42 7.42 3.79 5.84
C THR A 42 7.94 5.23 5.98
N ILE A 43 7.03 6.22 5.92
CA ILE A 43 7.35 7.63 6.12
C ILE A 43 7.79 7.89 7.56
N GLN A 44 7.14 7.29 8.55
CA GLN A 44 7.49 7.44 9.97
C GLN A 44 8.87 6.84 10.28
N LEU A 45 9.17 5.67 9.72
CA LEU A 45 10.46 4.98 9.90
C LEU A 45 11.61 5.62 9.10
N ASN A 46 11.29 6.56 8.19
CA ASN A 46 12.29 7.25 7.41
C ASN A 46 13.17 8.15 8.30
N PRO A 47 14.52 8.07 8.18
CA PRO A 47 15.42 8.96 8.93
C PRO A 47 15.10 10.44 8.71
N VAL A 48 15.49 11.28 9.67
CA VAL A 48 15.22 12.73 9.60
C VAL A 48 15.99 13.40 8.46
N ASP A 49 17.22 12.95 8.20
CA ASP A 49 18.12 13.55 7.20
C ASP A 49 17.87 13.07 5.75
N THR A 50 16.81 12.29 5.52
CA THR A 50 16.50 11.68 4.21
C THR A 50 15.25 12.27 3.57
N GLY A 51 15.17 13.61 3.57
CA GLY A 51 14.03 14.38 3.08
C GLY A 51 13.55 14.00 1.67
N ARG A 52 14.46 13.72 0.71
CA ARG A 52 14.09 13.25 -0.65
C ARG A 52 13.33 11.92 -0.60
N SER A 53 13.85 10.93 0.13
CA SER A 53 13.21 9.61 0.24
C SER A 53 11.85 9.72 0.90
N ARG A 54 11.75 10.46 2.00
CA ARG A 54 10.49 10.67 2.72
C ARG A 54 9.45 11.36 1.84
N ALA A 55 9.86 12.38 1.10
CA ALA A 55 8.99 13.11 0.18
C ALA A 55 8.48 12.20 -0.96
N ALA A 56 9.32 11.34 -1.53
CA ALA A 56 8.89 10.38 -2.55
C ALA A 56 7.80 9.42 -2.04
N TRP A 57 7.93 8.90 -0.81
CA TRP A 57 6.88 8.07 -0.21
C TRP A 57 5.61 8.87 0.10
N LYS A 58 5.75 10.13 0.54
CA LYS A 58 4.62 11.04 0.75
C LYS A 58 3.87 11.32 -0.54
N ALA A 59 4.55 11.54 -1.66
CA ALA A 59 3.91 11.73 -2.97
C ALA A 59 3.05 10.53 -3.37
N ALA A 60 3.53 9.31 -3.16
CA ALA A 60 2.74 8.09 -3.40
C ALA A 60 1.53 7.99 -2.44
N LEU A 61 1.66 8.41 -1.18
CA LEU A 61 0.55 8.44 -0.22
C LEU A 61 -0.52 9.48 -0.60
N ASP A 62 -0.09 10.64 -1.07
CA ASP A 62 -0.99 11.73 -1.47
C ASP A 62 -1.77 11.34 -2.72
N GLU A 63 -1.09 10.73 -3.70
CA GLU A 63 -1.73 10.14 -4.87
C GLU A 63 -2.76 9.07 -4.49
N LEU A 64 -2.45 8.21 -3.50
CA LEU A 64 -3.38 7.18 -3.01
C LEU A 64 -4.64 7.80 -2.40
N ARG A 65 -4.50 8.93 -1.70
CA ARG A 65 -5.61 9.67 -1.08
C ARG A 65 -6.39 10.55 -2.05
N GLY A 66 -5.92 10.68 -3.29
CA GLY A 66 -6.45 11.66 -4.24
C GLY A 66 -6.14 13.12 -3.83
N GLU A 67 -5.13 13.33 -2.98
CA GLU A 67 -4.63 14.65 -2.63
C GLU A 67 -3.73 15.17 -3.75
N ALA A 68 -3.87 16.45 -4.10
CA ALA A 68 -2.99 17.06 -5.08
C ALA A 68 -1.56 17.08 -4.54
N ASN A 69 -0.64 16.42 -5.24
CA ASN A 69 0.79 16.51 -4.95
C ASN A 69 1.18 18.00 -4.97
N GLY A 70 1.55 18.54 -3.80
CA GLY A 70 2.02 19.92 -3.60
C GLY A 70 3.36 20.21 -4.27
N ALA A 71 3.66 19.60 -5.41
CA ALA A 71 4.83 19.85 -6.26
C ALA A 71 4.84 21.28 -6.84
N ALA A 72 3.81 22.08 -6.56
CA ALA A 72 3.72 23.46 -6.99
C ALA A 72 4.74 24.34 -6.25
N ALA A 73 5.82 24.66 -6.97
CA ALA A 73 6.55 25.94 -6.97
C ALA A 73 7.82 26.15 -6.12
N ALA A 74 8.39 25.15 -5.44
CA ALA A 74 9.67 25.34 -4.74
C ALA A 74 10.72 24.30 -5.16
N GLY A 75 11.84 24.75 -5.73
CA GLY A 75 12.98 23.87 -6.02
C GLY A 75 13.62 23.29 -4.75
N GLY A 76 14.54 22.33 -4.93
CA GLY A 76 15.33 21.76 -3.85
C GLY A 76 15.03 20.29 -3.53
N PRO A 77 15.68 19.73 -2.48
CA PRO A 77 15.66 18.29 -2.23
C PRO A 77 14.26 17.69 -2.01
N ILE A 78 13.33 18.43 -1.41
CA ILE A 78 11.97 17.91 -1.18
C ILE A 78 11.19 17.77 -2.49
N ALA A 79 11.26 18.77 -3.38
CA ALA A 79 10.57 18.71 -4.68
C ALA A 79 11.13 17.62 -5.60
N GLU A 80 12.46 17.44 -5.60
CA GLU A 80 13.08 16.31 -6.30
C GLU A 80 12.60 14.96 -5.74
N GLY A 81 12.43 14.88 -4.41
CA GLY A 81 11.86 13.73 -3.75
C GLY A 81 10.43 13.46 -4.19
N LEU A 82 9.55 14.47 -4.17
CA LEU A 82 8.16 14.35 -4.62
C LEU A 82 8.09 13.82 -6.06
N ALA A 83 8.93 14.34 -6.97
CA ALA A 83 9.00 13.89 -8.36
C ALA A 83 9.56 12.46 -8.53
N SER A 84 10.21 11.91 -7.50
CA SER A 84 10.79 10.56 -7.51
C SER A 84 9.84 9.48 -6.95
N GLY A 85 8.67 9.90 -6.43
CA GLY A 85 7.61 9.02 -5.94
C GLY A 85 6.53 8.81 -6.99
N SER A 86 5.99 7.61 -7.10
CA SER A 86 4.85 7.33 -7.96
C SER A 86 3.98 6.20 -7.42
N LEU A 87 2.70 6.22 -7.75
CA LEU A 87 1.75 5.16 -7.46
C LEU A 87 1.19 4.57 -8.76
N ASN A 88 0.84 3.29 -8.73
CA ASN A 88 0.15 2.62 -9.82
C ASN A 88 -0.97 1.74 -9.27
N HIS A 89 -2.17 1.90 -9.83
CA HIS A 89 -3.38 1.17 -9.45
C HIS A 89 -3.79 0.24 -10.58
N GLN A 90 -3.93 -1.04 -10.26
CA GLN A 90 -4.47 -2.04 -11.17
C GLN A 90 -5.63 -2.76 -10.49
N HIS A 91 -6.81 -2.64 -11.09
CA HIS A 91 -8.03 -3.28 -10.62
C HIS A 91 -8.53 -4.22 -11.72
N GLU A 92 -8.46 -5.51 -11.47
CA GLU A 92 -9.04 -6.54 -12.33
C GLU A 92 -10.22 -7.22 -11.61
N ALA A 93 -10.97 -8.05 -12.32
CA ALA A 93 -12.14 -8.72 -11.77
C ALA A 93 -11.82 -9.51 -10.48
N ALA A 94 -10.69 -10.21 -10.46
CA ALA A 94 -10.27 -11.06 -9.34
C ALA A 94 -9.14 -10.46 -8.48
N THR A 95 -8.43 -9.45 -8.97
CA THR A 95 -7.22 -8.94 -8.33
C THR A 95 -7.30 -7.43 -8.12
N THR A 96 -6.66 -6.95 -7.06
CA THR A 96 -6.39 -5.53 -6.85
C THR A 96 -4.94 -5.39 -6.45
N THR A 97 -4.17 -4.66 -7.24
CA THR A 97 -2.75 -4.43 -7.03
C THR A 97 -2.51 -2.93 -6.95
N ILE A 98 -1.85 -2.49 -5.89
CA ILE A 98 -1.34 -1.13 -5.77
C ILE A 98 0.17 -1.23 -5.61
N SER A 99 0.91 -0.46 -6.40
CA SER A 99 2.37 -0.41 -6.37
C SER A 99 2.84 1.01 -6.13
N ALA A 100 3.61 1.22 -5.07
CA ALA A 100 4.27 2.49 -4.79
C ALA A 100 5.76 2.36 -5.11
N THR A 101 6.31 3.32 -5.85
CA THR A 101 7.72 3.32 -6.28
C THR A 101 8.42 4.56 -5.72
N ASN A 102 9.64 4.35 -5.25
CA ASN A 102 10.55 5.42 -4.84
C ASN A 102 11.88 5.27 -5.59
N THR A 103 12.18 6.20 -6.49
CA THR A 103 13.36 6.16 -7.36
C THR A 103 14.57 6.90 -6.78
N VAL A 104 14.49 7.38 -5.53
CA VAL A 104 15.61 8.05 -4.86
C VAL A 104 16.77 7.07 -4.67
N ARG A 105 17.93 7.39 -5.27
CA ARG A 105 19.09 6.50 -5.42
C ARG A 105 19.57 5.81 -4.14
N TYR A 106 19.46 6.47 -2.99
CA TYR A 106 19.98 5.95 -1.74
C TYR A 106 18.98 5.12 -0.93
N VAL A 107 17.74 4.98 -1.39
CA VAL A 107 16.70 4.17 -0.72
C VAL A 107 17.14 2.72 -0.49
N PRO A 108 17.78 2.02 -1.45
CA PRO A 108 18.29 0.68 -1.21
C PRO A 108 19.29 0.62 -0.05
N PHE A 109 20.13 1.64 0.12
CA PHE A 109 21.09 1.69 1.23
C PHE A 109 20.40 1.93 2.57
N LEU A 110 19.32 2.72 2.61
CA LEU A 110 18.51 2.88 3.82
C LEU A 110 17.78 1.58 4.18
N GLU A 111 17.29 0.85 3.19
CA GLU A 111 16.53 -0.37 3.38
C GLU A 111 17.41 -1.57 3.75
N TYR A 112 18.57 -1.74 3.10
CA TYR A 112 19.44 -2.91 3.23
C TYR A 112 20.75 -2.64 3.98
N GLY A 113 21.06 -1.38 4.27
CA GLY A 113 22.27 -0.99 4.96
C GLY A 113 23.48 -0.99 4.04
N THR A 114 24.63 -0.70 4.63
CA THR A 114 25.95 -0.73 3.99
C THR A 114 26.98 -1.23 5.01
N THR A 115 28.24 -1.35 4.61
CA THR A 115 29.33 -1.66 5.56
C THR A 115 29.51 -0.61 6.66
N ARG A 116 29.00 0.61 6.47
CA ARG A 116 29.15 1.74 7.41
C ARG A 116 27.84 2.13 8.11
N MET A 117 26.73 1.47 7.79
CA MET A 117 25.41 1.86 8.27
C MET A 117 24.48 0.65 8.35
N THR A 118 23.88 0.41 9.51
CA THR A 118 22.86 -0.62 9.67
C THR A 118 21.60 -0.27 8.89
N PRO A 119 20.87 -1.25 8.34
CA PRO A 119 19.61 -0.99 7.65
C PRO A 119 18.54 -0.42 8.59
N PHE A 120 17.77 0.55 8.11
CA PHE A 120 16.56 1.04 8.79
C PHE A 120 15.36 0.10 8.55
N GLN A 121 15.38 -0.65 7.45
CA GLN A 121 14.35 -1.63 7.07
C GLN A 121 12.94 -1.02 7.03
N MET A 122 12.83 0.21 6.55
CA MET A 122 11.58 1.00 6.60
C MET A 122 10.44 0.22 5.94
N VAL A 123 10.65 -0.21 4.70
CA VAL A 123 9.60 -0.86 3.90
C VAL A 123 9.28 -2.24 4.47
N ARG A 124 10.30 -3.05 4.78
CA ARG A 124 10.08 -4.40 5.29
C ARG A 124 9.37 -4.42 6.64
N ARG A 125 9.72 -3.50 7.55
CA ARG A 125 9.05 -3.38 8.85
C ARG A 125 7.61 -2.89 8.69
N SER A 126 7.36 -1.93 7.80
CA SER A 126 6.01 -1.47 7.51
C SER A 126 5.12 -2.56 6.91
N LEU A 127 5.64 -3.33 5.94
CA LEU A 127 4.91 -4.45 5.36
C LEU A 127 4.65 -5.58 6.37
N ALA A 128 5.61 -5.89 7.24
CA ALA A 128 5.42 -6.86 8.31
C ALA A 128 4.31 -6.44 9.28
N SER A 129 4.28 -5.15 9.64
CA SER A 129 3.22 -4.58 10.49
C SER A 129 1.85 -4.68 9.83
N VAL A 130 1.72 -4.24 8.57
CA VAL A 130 0.46 -4.30 7.83
C VAL A 130 -0.02 -5.74 7.62
N ARG A 131 0.89 -6.68 7.36
CA ARG A 131 0.54 -8.10 7.25
C ARG A 131 -0.09 -8.63 8.55
N GLY A 132 0.43 -8.23 9.71
CA GLY A 132 -0.16 -8.58 11.01
C GLY A 132 -1.57 -8.02 11.18
N VAL A 133 -1.79 -6.76 10.78
CA VAL A 133 -3.11 -6.12 10.83
C VAL A 133 -4.12 -6.81 9.91
N ILE A 134 -3.73 -7.06 8.65
CA ILE A 134 -4.58 -7.75 7.67
C ILE A 134 -4.91 -9.17 8.16
N ALA A 135 -3.92 -9.92 8.66
CA ALA A 135 -4.16 -11.26 9.21
C ALA A 135 -5.19 -11.23 10.36
N GLY A 136 -5.14 -10.21 11.21
CA GLY A 136 -6.12 -9.97 12.27
C GLY A 136 -7.54 -9.72 11.75
N TRP A 137 -7.71 -9.04 10.61
CA TRP A 137 -9.03 -8.81 10.00
C TRP A 137 -9.70 -10.09 9.47
N PHE A 138 -8.91 -11.08 9.07
CA PHE A 138 -9.42 -12.33 8.50
C PHE A 138 -9.44 -13.50 9.50
N GLN A 139 -9.12 -13.25 10.78
CA GLN A 139 -8.90 -14.33 11.75
C GLN A 139 -7.94 -15.41 11.21
N LEU A 140 -6.94 -15.00 10.43
CA LEU A 140 -5.91 -15.90 9.88
C LEU A 140 -4.72 -16.06 10.85
N GLY A 141 -4.93 -15.74 12.13
CA GLY A 141 -4.00 -16.04 13.22
C GLY A 141 -4.38 -17.35 13.88
N GLU A 142 -3.39 -18.21 14.11
CA GLU A 142 -3.50 -19.49 14.82
C GLU A 142 -4.29 -19.42 16.13
#